data_AF-A0A812NZN2-F1
#
_entry.id   AF-A0A812NZN2-F1
#
_cell.length_a   1.000
_cell.length_b   1.000
_cell.length_c   1.000
_cell.angle_alpha   90.00
_cell.angle_beta   90.00
_cell.angle_gamma   90.00
#
_symmetry.space_group_name_H-M   'P 1'
#
loop_
_entity.id
_entity.type
_entity.pdbx_description
1 polymer ?
#
loop_
_entity_poly.entity_id
_entity_poly.type
_entity_poly.pdbx_seq_one_letter_code
_entity_poly.pdbx_strand_id
1 'polypeptide(L)'
;MSKKESSKSVLDLERYLNQPVKVKFSGGREVKGILKGHDAVANLVLDDVQEYLRDPEDPYKVSDETRSLGLVVARGTSVMLICPVDGTEEIANPFAGAAEAPPNAVPSSSATESWYADYQLRFRPEDAGAEPLLWRLYAWQFQESIVDFGQGRGRPPLSAAFFVVETLPDETQQQILQECPGLLLTAVLLVAEARLSAGGCLEAENLVQKAWRWTAQQPSEASVESSTWWEGFSSSLNEVSRRAPGWGLEALGRRVLQARALCPRSAPRRVLLQRCETAKLDVVVAFCKEDLSWLADLADARLWLYAKCAPDTAALERQGLLGLPCATLEQLPNLAMESLAYAVHLERRYGMYAQFTMFLQGEPFEHAPRALVGDVLSAVHAGIYKVPFLHLNLRRFLAGSSFCLRDVYSRLLEDEVPEAFGSYCCSQFVVRSDRLLRRSRAFYQRLSSILLGETPLACAQDVKYDPRPGIAVSALFEHLWHVVLGEPAVLTARRSNPELPLFAQIDVSEGELPDFFTDKT
;
A
#
# COMPACT_ATOMS: atom_id res chain seq x y z
N MET A 1 45.32 -22.15 -31.80
CA MET A 1 45.18 -21.23 -30.65
C MET A 1 44.02 -20.30 -30.95
N SER A 2 42.86 -20.52 -30.34
CA SER A 2 41.66 -19.69 -30.53
C SER A 2 41.79 -18.39 -29.72
N LYS A 3 41.54 -17.26 -30.36
CA LYS A 3 41.67 -15.90 -29.82
C LYS A 3 40.58 -15.70 -28.77
N LYS A 4 40.96 -15.52 -27.51
CA LYS A 4 40.04 -15.27 -26.39
C LYS A 4 39.40 -13.88 -26.60
N GLU A 5 38.12 -13.82 -26.94
CA GLU A 5 37.39 -12.56 -27.06
C GLU A 5 37.28 -11.90 -25.68
N SER A 6 37.80 -10.67 -25.56
CA SER A 6 37.71 -9.88 -24.34
C SER A 6 36.28 -9.39 -24.15
N SER A 7 35.74 -9.60 -22.94
CA SER A 7 34.48 -9.03 -22.45
C SER A 7 34.36 -7.55 -22.83
N LYS A 8 33.53 -7.24 -23.82
CA LYS A 8 33.26 -5.85 -24.20
C LYS A 8 32.43 -5.21 -23.09
N SER A 9 32.91 -4.09 -22.53
CA SER A 9 32.14 -3.26 -21.61
C SER A 9 30.83 -2.82 -22.29
N VAL A 10 29.74 -2.75 -21.53
CA VAL A 10 28.42 -2.27 -22.01
C VAL A 10 28.48 -0.79 -22.44
N LEU A 11 29.46 -0.04 -21.92
CA LEU A 11 29.68 1.37 -22.22
C LEU A 11 30.70 1.53 -23.35
N ASP A 12 30.26 2.08 -24.48
CA ASP A 12 31.11 2.42 -25.63
C ASP A 12 31.80 3.78 -25.41
N LEU A 13 32.84 3.78 -24.58
CA LEU A 13 33.61 4.99 -24.21
C LEU A 13 34.50 5.50 -25.35
N GLU A 14 34.74 4.69 -26.39
CA GLU A 14 35.54 5.09 -27.55
C GLU A 14 34.92 6.30 -28.27
N ARG A 15 33.59 6.41 -28.25
CA ARG A 15 32.85 7.53 -28.87
C ARG A 15 33.11 8.88 -28.21
N TYR A 16 33.54 8.88 -26.96
CA TYR A 16 33.77 10.09 -26.18
C TYR A 16 35.26 10.43 -26.04
N LEU A 17 36.13 9.73 -26.77
CA LEU A 17 37.56 10.06 -26.81
C LEU A 17 37.77 11.49 -27.34
N ASN A 18 38.66 12.20 -26.67
CA ASN A 18 38.98 13.62 -26.85
C ASN A 18 37.79 14.57 -26.64
N GLN A 19 36.72 14.13 -25.98
CA GLN A 19 35.59 14.98 -25.61
C GLN A 19 35.58 15.28 -24.11
N PRO A 20 35.04 16.45 -23.70
CA PRO A 20 34.84 16.75 -22.29
C PRO A 20 33.74 15.87 -21.70
N VAL A 21 34.06 15.20 -20.60
CA VAL A 21 33.15 14.36 -19.83
C VAL A 21 33.10 14.83 -18.39
N LYS A 22 31.92 14.69 -17.76
CA LYS A 22 31.74 14.84 -16.32
C LYS A 22 31.70 13.46 -15.68
N VAL A 23 32.50 13.24 -14.64
CA VAL A 23 32.63 11.95 -13.96
C VAL A 23 32.29 12.11 -12.48
N LYS A 24 31.39 11.26 -11.97
CA LYS A 24 31.02 11.20 -10.55
C LYS A 24 31.58 9.95 -9.91
N PHE A 25 32.17 10.12 -8.73
CA PHE A 25 32.78 9.04 -7.98
C PHE A 25 31.94 8.59 -6.79
N SER A 26 32.12 7.34 -6.39
CA SER A 26 31.65 6.80 -5.11
C SER A 26 32.13 7.70 -3.97
N GLY A 27 31.20 8.12 -3.12
CA GLY A 27 31.47 9.08 -2.05
C GLY A 27 31.18 10.53 -2.41
N GLY A 28 30.78 10.85 -3.66
CA GLY A 28 30.19 12.13 -4.06
C GLY A 28 31.13 13.16 -4.70
N ARG A 29 32.34 12.78 -5.11
CA ARG A 29 33.25 13.72 -5.81
C ARG A 29 32.86 13.83 -7.28
N GLU A 30 32.97 15.03 -7.85
CA GLU A 30 32.64 15.30 -9.24
C GLU A 30 33.79 16.02 -9.93
N VAL A 31 34.16 15.53 -11.12
CA VAL A 31 35.21 16.15 -11.94
C VAL A 31 34.73 16.32 -13.38
N LYS A 32 35.25 17.32 -14.07
CA LYS A 32 35.10 17.54 -15.51
C LYS A 32 36.48 17.52 -16.15
N GLY A 33 36.66 16.74 -17.22
CA GLY A 33 37.93 16.64 -17.93
C GLY A 33 37.77 16.02 -19.32
N ILE A 34 38.83 16.06 -20.13
CA ILE A 34 38.83 15.52 -21.49
C ILE A 34 39.23 14.05 -21.47
N LEU A 35 38.38 13.15 -21.94
CA LEU A 35 38.69 11.71 -21.95
C LEU A 35 39.77 11.40 -22.99
N LYS A 36 40.97 11.02 -22.55
CA LYS A 36 42.08 10.64 -23.43
C LYS A 36 42.23 9.14 -23.65
N GLY A 37 41.72 8.33 -22.73
CA GLY A 37 41.79 6.88 -22.84
C GLY A 37 40.99 6.18 -21.75
N HIS A 38 40.68 4.91 -21.98
CA HIS A 38 40.04 4.05 -21.00
C HIS A 38 40.50 2.60 -21.17
N ASP A 39 40.21 1.75 -20.18
CA ASP A 39 40.37 0.30 -20.28
C ASP A 39 39.04 -0.46 -20.17
N ALA A 40 39.11 -1.79 -20.13
CA ALA A 40 37.93 -2.66 -20.04
C ALA A 40 37.21 -2.61 -18.69
N VAL A 41 37.83 -2.06 -17.64
CA VAL A 41 37.28 -1.93 -16.29
C VAL A 41 36.90 -0.47 -15.98
N ALA A 42 36.81 0.37 -17.03
CA ALA A 42 36.48 1.78 -16.96
C ALA A 42 37.43 2.62 -16.07
N ASN A 43 38.72 2.24 -15.97
CA ASN A 43 39.72 3.21 -15.56
C ASN A 43 39.85 4.27 -16.66
N LEU A 44 39.86 5.56 -16.31
CA LEU A 44 39.86 6.67 -17.27
C LEU A 44 41.14 7.48 -17.17
N VAL A 45 41.68 7.90 -18.31
CA VAL A 45 42.71 8.93 -18.39
C VAL A 45 42.03 10.22 -18.81
N LEU A 46 42.03 11.22 -17.92
CA LEU A 46 41.38 12.50 -18.13
C LEU A 46 42.43 13.61 -18.14
N ASP A 47 42.36 14.49 -19.13
CA ASP A 47 43.23 15.67 -19.26
C ASP A 47 42.47 16.95 -18.94
N ASP A 48 43.18 18.03 -18.62
CA ASP A 48 42.60 19.33 -18.21
C ASP A 48 41.49 19.21 -17.13
N VAL A 49 41.73 18.37 -16.13
CA VAL A 49 40.70 18.02 -15.13
C VAL A 49 40.46 19.17 -14.15
N GLN A 50 39.18 19.48 -13.94
CA GLN A 50 38.68 20.37 -12.91
C GLN A 50 37.78 19.58 -11.95
N GLU A 51 38.10 19.59 -10.66
CA GLU A 51 37.26 19.01 -9.61
C GLU A 51 36.36 20.09 -9.02
N TYR A 52 35.06 19.79 -8.90
CA TYR A 52 34.12 20.62 -8.19
C TYR A 52 34.22 20.32 -6.69
N LEU A 53 34.48 21.35 -5.90
CA LEU A 53 34.56 21.27 -4.45
C LEU A 53 33.16 21.07 -3.85
N ARG A 54 33.13 20.68 -2.58
CA ARG A 54 31.86 20.49 -1.86
C ARG A 54 31.58 21.67 -0.97
N ASP A 55 30.29 21.87 -0.69
CA ASP A 55 29.86 22.84 0.29
C ASP A 55 30.41 22.46 1.70
N PRO A 56 31.07 23.38 2.42
CA PRO A 56 31.56 23.12 3.77
C PRO A 56 30.46 22.76 4.78
N GLU A 57 29.23 23.26 4.56
CA GLU A 57 28.09 23.06 5.46
C GLU A 57 27.24 21.84 5.07
N ASP A 58 27.27 21.43 3.80
CA ASP A 58 26.56 20.24 3.30
C ASP A 58 27.48 19.35 2.41
N PRO A 59 28.05 18.26 2.97
CA PRO A 59 28.93 17.34 2.24
C PRO A 59 28.27 16.58 1.07
N TYR A 60 26.95 16.67 0.91
CA TYR A 60 26.19 16.08 -0.18
C TYR A 60 25.90 17.07 -1.33
N LYS A 61 26.19 18.35 -1.14
CA LYS A 61 26.07 19.39 -2.16
C LYS A 61 27.43 19.73 -2.76
N VAL A 62 27.50 19.73 -4.09
CA VAL A 62 28.67 20.17 -4.85
C VAL A 62 28.56 21.68 -5.04
N SER A 63 29.61 22.44 -4.72
CA SER A 63 29.66 23.88 -4.93
C SER A 63 30.18 24.21 -6.33
N ASP A 64 29.98 25.46 -6.76
CA ASP A 64 30.51 25.96 -8.04
C ASP A 64 32.02 26.25 -7.99
N GLU A 65 32.65 26.12 -6.82
CA GLU A 65 34.09 26.31 -6.68
C GLU A 65 34.85 25.12 -7.27
N THR A 66 35.76 25.40 -8.21
CA THR A 66 36.55 24.35 -8.87
C THR A 66 38.04 24.44 -8.54
N ARG A 67 38.73 23.31 -8.49
CA ARG A 67 40.20 23.24 -8.49
C ARG A 67 40.73 22.47 -9.70
N SER A 68 41.83 22.96 -10.29
CA SER A 68 42.49 22.29 -11.41
C SER A 68 43.43 21.18 -10.93
N LEU A 69 43.37 20.02 -11.59
CA LEU A 69 44.16 18.84 -11.31
C LEU A 69 45.04 18.40 -12.50
N GLY A 70 44.86 19.00 -13.69
CA GLY A 70 45.63 18.65 -14.89
C GLY A 70 45.32 17.23 -15.39
N LEU A 71 46.35 16.42 -15.60
CA LEU A 71 46.21 15.04 -16.08
C LEU A 71 45.96 14.08 -14.90
N VAL A 72 44.83 13.38 -14.91
CA VAL A 72 44.41 12.46 -13.85
C VAL A 72 44.07 11.09 -14.40
N VAL A 73 44.40 10.04 -13.62
CA VAL A 73 43.91 8.68 -13.84
C VAL A 73 42.81 8.38 -12.82
N ALA A 74 41.57 8.24 -13.30
CA ALA A 74 40.42 7.89 -12.50
C ALA A 74 40.29 6.36 -12.39
N ARG A 75 40.21 5.83 -11.16
CA ARG A 75 40.03 4.38 -10.94
C ARG A 75 38.59 3.95 -11.17
N GLY A 76 38.37 3.02 -12.09
CA GLY A 76 37.05 2.56 -12.53
C GLY A 76 36.20 1.95 -11.41
N THR A 77 36.82 1.32 -10.41
CA THR A 77 36.12 0.79 -9.21
C THR A 77 35.41 1.86 -8.39
N SER A 78 35.79 3.13 -8.56
CA SER A 78 35.19 4.27 -7.85
C SER A 78 34.34 5.13 -8.78
N VAL A 79 34.28 4.85 -10.08
CA VAL A 79 33.47 5.61 -11.03
C VAL A 79 32.01 5.12 -10.94
N MET A 80 31.10 6.05 -10.66
CA MET A 80 29.65 5.78 -10.59
C MET A 80 28.93 6.20 -11.87
N LEU A 81 29.34 7.33 -12.46
CA LEU A 81 28.67 7.92 -13.63
C LEU A 81 29.70 8.61 -14.53
N ILE A 82 29.51 8.48 -15.84
CA ILE A 82 30.24 9.22 -16.88
C ILE A 82 29.19 9.84 -17.80
N CYS A 83 29.21 11.16 -17.96
CA CYS A 83 28.31 11.89 -18.84
C CYS A 83 29.11 12.75 -19.83
N PRO A 84 28.77 12.76 -21.12
CA PRO A 84 29.28 13.78 -22.03
C PRO A 84 28.79 15.15 -21.56
N VAL A 85 29.63 16.17 -21.67
CA VAL A 85 29.22 17.55 -21.35
C VAL A 85 28.30 18.09 -22.45
N ASP A 86 28.54 17.70 -23.70
CA ASP A 86 27.69 18.05 -24.83
C ASP A 86 26.30 17.41 -24.69
N GLY A 87 25.25 18.22 -24.85
CA GLY A 87 23.86 17.82 -24.64
C GLY A 87 23.40 17.78 -23.17
N THR A 88 24.22 18.26 -22.22
CA THR A 88 23.81 18.41 -20.81
C THR A 88 23.77 19.88 -20.42
N GLU A 89 22.66 20.29 -19.80
CA GLU A 89 22.52 21.61 -19.19
C GLU A 89 21.85 21.47 -17.83
N GLU A 90 22.19 22.36 -16.91
CA GLU A 90 21.46 22.49 -15.66
C GLU A 90 20.12 23.17 -15.96
N ILE A 91 19.04 22.46 -15.69
CA ILE A 91 17.68 22.98 -15.84
C ILE A 91 17.13 23.36 -14.47
N ALA A 92 16.29 24.40 -14.45
CA ALA A 92 15.40 24.60 -13.32
C ALA A 92 14.56 23.33 -13.10
N ASN A 93 14.14 23.09 -11.85
CA ASN A 93 13.36 21.90 -11.51
C ASN A 93 12.17 21.74 -12.50
N PRO A 94 12.17 20.70 -13.34
CA PRO A 94 11.16 20.54 -14.39
C PRO A 94 9.77 20.22 -13.83
N PHE A 95 9.65 19.99 -12.52
CA PHE A 95 8.40 19.75 -11.80
C PHE A 95 7.90 20.99 -11.05
N ALA A 96 8.62 22.12 -11.06
CA ALA A 96 8.20 23.34 -10.37
C ALA A 96 6.88 23.91 -10.92
N GLY A 97 6.62 23.73 -12.23
CA GLY A 97 5.37 24.17 -12.87
C GLY A 97 4.14 23.27 -12.63
N ALA A 98 4.30 22.11 -11.98
CA ALA A 98 3.17 21.24 -11.62
C ALA A 98 2.45 21.69 -10.33
N ALA A 99 2.96 22.72 -9.65
CA ALA A 99 2.45 23.21 -8.37
C ALA A 99 1.89 24.64 -8.44
N GLU A 100 1.73 25.23 -9.63
CA GLU A 100 1.03 26.50 -9.78
C GLU A 100 -0.46 26.27 -10.02
N ALA A 101 -1.27 26.96 -9.22
CA ALA A 101 -2.71 26.99 -9.34
C ALA A 101 -3.13 27.36 -10.80
N PRO A 102 -4.16 26.73 -11.38
CA PRO A 102 -4.56 26.97 -12.76
C PRO A 102 -4.83 28.47 -13.03
N PRO A 103 -4.64 28.96 -14.27
CA PRO A 103 -4.68 30.40 -14.59
C PRO A 103 -6.01 31.12 -14.31
N ASN A 104 -7.07 30.40 -13.91
CA ASN A 104 -8.36 30.96 -13.45
C ASN A 104 -8.53 30.87 -11.91
N ALA A 105 -7.42 30.69 -11.19
CA ALA A 105 -7.39 30.59 -9.76
C ALA A 105 -7.59 31.94 -9.06
N VAL A 106 -8.72 32.11 -8.37
CA VAL A 106 -9.00 33.35 -7.62
C VAL A 106 -8.56 33.20 -6.16
N PRO A 107 -7.63 34.02 -5.64
CA PRO A 107 -7.22 33.96 -4.24
C PRO A 107 -8.42 34.11 -3.28
N SER A 108 -8.44 33.30 -2.22
CA SER A 108 -9.51 33.28 -1.21
C SER A 108 -9.62 34.63 -0.45
N SER A 109 -10.43 35.55 -1.00
CA SER A 109 -11.09 36.62 -0.24
C SER A 109 -12.49 36.97 -0.75
N SER A 110 -13.00 36.29 -1.78
CA SER A 110 -14.34 36.53 -2.32
C SER A 110 -15.02 35.24 -2.77
N ALA A 111 -16.26 35.06 -2.33
CA ALA A 111 -17.05 33.84 -2.37
C ALA A 111 -17.54 33.40 -3.77
N THR A 112 -16.64 33.10 -4.71
CA THR A 112 -17.04 32.53 -6.01
C THR A 112 -16.04 31.50 -6.55
N GLU A 113 -16.55 30.27 -6.70
CA GLU A 113 -16.18 29.20 -7.64
C GLU A 113 -14.84 28.45 -7.52
N SER A 114 -13.85 28.90 -6.76
CA SER A 114 -12.69 28.03 -6.43
C SER A 114 -11.97 28.51 -5.17
N TRP A 115 -11.89 27.66 -4.15
CA TRP A 115 -11.28 27.99 -2.87
C TRP A 115 -9.80 27.57 -2.90
N TYR A 116 -8.90 28.54 -3.09
CA TYR A 116 -7.45 28.33 -2.97
C TYR A 116 -7.06 28.52 -1.51
N ALA A 117 -7.14 27.44 -0.74
CA ALA A 117 -6.56 27.36 0.59
C ALA A 117 -5.37 26.38 0.55
N ASP A 118 -4.19 26.90 0.88
CA ASP A 118 -2.95 26.16 0.98
C ASP A 118 -2.64 25.94 2.46
N TYR A 119 -2.79 24.70 2.93
CA TYR A 119 -2.50 24.36 4.31
C TYR A 119 -1.08 23.79 4.39
N GLN A 120 -0.18 24.51 5.06
CA GLN A 120 1.12 24.00 5.47
C GLN A 120 1.07 23.62 6.94
N LEU A 121 1.16 22.32 7.22
CA LEU A 121 1.11 21.78 8.56
C LEU A 121 2.49 21.23 8.90
N ARG A 122 3.08 21.76 9.98
CA ARG A 122 4.32 21.23 10.54
C ARG A 122 3.96 20.28 11.67
N PHE A 123 4.15 18.99 11.45
CA PHE A 123 3.95 18.00 12.49
C PHE A 123 5.24 17.86 13.31
N ARG A 124 5.14 18.06 14.63
CA ARG A 124 6.23 17.74 15.58
C ARG A 124 5.89 16.39 16.22
N PRO A 125 6.64 15.32 15.93
CA PRO A 125 6.53 14.11 16.72
C PRO A 125 7.00 14.46 18.13
N GLU A 126 6.14 14.31 19.14
CA GLU A 126 6.49 14.72 20.51
C GLU A 126 7.59 13.86 21.14
N ASP A 127 8.01 12.75 20.51
CA ASP A 127 9.16 11.95 20.94
C ASP A 127 9.97 11.44 19.72
N ALA A 128 11.12 12.09 19.41
CA ALA A 128 12.27 11.47 18.70
C ALA A 128 13.42 12.43 18.31
N GLY A 129 13.38 13.73 18.61
CA GLY A 129 14.46 14.65 18.18
C GLY A 129 14.65 14.76 16.65
N ALA A 130 13.64 14.36 15.87
CA ALA A 130 13.62 14.45 14.41
C ALA A 130 13.07 15.82 13.94
N GLU A 131 13.55 16.27 12.77
CA GLU A 131 13.02 17.46 12.07
C GLU A 131 11.50 17.34 11.84
N PRO A 132 10.72 18.43 11.97
CA PRO A 132 9.27 18.40 11.72
C PRO A 132 8.97 17.96 10.29
N LEU A 133 8.13 16.92 10.12
CA LEU A 133 7.64 16.56 8.80
C LEU A 133 6.70 17.67 8.30
N LEU A 134 7.07 18.29 7.18
CA LEU A 134 6.25 19.29 6.52
C LEU A 134 5.21 18.59 5.63
N TRP A 135 3.94 18.69 6.03
CA TRP A 135 2.82 18.27 5.20
C TRP A 135 2.19 19.48 4.54
N ARG A 136 1.89 19.35 3.24
CA ARG A 136 1.20 20.38 2.48
C ARG A 136 -0.05 19.79 1.83
N LEU A 137 -1.20 20.35 2.17
CA LEU A 137 -2.49 19.98 1.60
C LEU A 137 -2.99 21.16 0.77
N TYR A 138 -3.17 20.89 -0.53
CA TYR A 138 -3.69 21.86 -1.49
C TYR A 138 -5.19 21.60 -1.68
N ALA A 139 -6.04 22.51 -1.18
CA ALA A 139 -7.49 22.34 -1.26
C ALA A 139 -7.98 22.18 -2.71
N TRP A 140 -7.37 22.90 -3.66
CA TRP A 140 -7.72 22.81 -5.09
C TRP A 140 -7.39 21.44 -5.70
N GLN A 141 -6.23 20.84 -5.38
CA GLN A 141 -5.88 19.49 -5.86
C GLN A 141 -6.84 18.43 -5.32
N PHE A 142 -7.23 18.58 -4.05
CA PHE A 142 -8.24 17.72 -3.45
C PHE A 142 -9.58 17.88 -4.17
N GLN A 143 -10.00 19.13 -4.43
CA GLN A 143 -11.24 19.42 -5.14
C GLN A 143 -11.25 18.81 -6.55
N GLU A 144 -10.18 18.98 -7.34
CA GLU A 144 -10.04 18.36 -8.66
C GLU A 144 -10.13 16.83 -8.58
N SER A 145 -9.43 16.22 -7.62
CA SER A 145 -9.48 14.78 -7.39
C SER A 145 -10.89 14.28 -7.07
N ILE A 146 -11.66 15.03 -6.27
CA ILE A 146 -13.06 14.71 -5.97
C ILE A 146 -13.95 14.84 -7.20
N VAL A 147 -13.78 15.91 -7.99
CA VAL A 147 -14.57 16.14 -9.20
C VAL A 147 -14.31 15.03 -10.22
N ASP A 148 -13.04 14.71 -10.47
CA ASP A 148 -12.66 13.63 -11.37
C ASP A 148 -13.18 12.28 -10.88
N PHE A 149 -13.08 12.01 -9.58
CA PHE A 149 -13.65 10.80 -8.99
C PHE A 149 -15.17 10.73 -9.17
N GLY A 150 -15.89 11.82 -8.92
CA GLY A 150 -17.34 11.91 -9.11
C GLY A 150 -17.78 11.72 -10.56
N GLN A 151 -16.90 12.02 -11.52
CA GLN A 151 -17.13 11.81 -12.95
C GLN A 151 -16.61 10.46 -13.47
N GLY A 152 -16.03 9.62 -12.60
CA GLY A 152 -15.42 8.34 -12.98
C GLY A 152 -14.12 8.46 -13.78
N ARG A 153 -13.47 9.63 -13.76
CA ARG A 153 -12.22 9.93 -14.47
C ARG A 153 -10.98 9.84 -13.59
N GLY A 154 -11.17 9.88 -12.27
CA GLY A 154 -10.10 9.92 -11.28
C GLY A 154 -10.29 8.95 -10.13
N ARG A 155 -9.32 8.97 -9.22
CA ARG A 155 -9.30 8.14 -8.00
C ARG A 155 -9.81 8.95 -6.83
N PRO A 156 -10.45 8.32 -5.84
CA PRO A 156 -10.87 9.03 -4.63
C PRO A 156 -9.64 9.49 -3.83
N PRO A 157 -9.56 10.75 -3.37
CA PRO A 157 -8.45 11.24 -2.56
C PRO A 157 -8.57 10.79 -1.09
N LEU A 158 -8.69 9.48 -0.86
CA LEU A 158 -8.96 8.91 0.46
C LEU A 158 -7.85 9.23 1.46
N SER A 159 -6.58 9.09 1.08
CA SER A 159 -5.46 9.37 1.97
C SER A 159 -5.53 10.80 2.55
N ALA A 160 -5.79 11.79 1.69
CA ALA A 160 -5.94 13.17 2.12
C ALA A 160 -7.22 13.38 2.94
N ALA A 161 -8.31 12.68 2.62
CA ALA A 161 -9.56 12.78 3.39
C ALA A 161 -9.39 12.21 4.81
N PHE A 162 -8.79 11.03 4.95
CA PHE A 162 -8.47 10.43 6.24
C PHE A 162 -7.53 11.32 7.06
N PHE A 163 -6.51 11.91 6.43
CA PHE A 163 -5.64 12.88 7.09
C PHE A 163 -6.43 14.07 7.67
N VAL A 164 -7.27 14.70 6.85
CA VAL A 164 -8.08 15.85 7.27
C VAL A 164 -9.02 15.52 8.43
N VAL A 165 -9.58 14.31 8.44
CA VAL A 165 -10.66 13.92 9.35
C VAL A 165 -10.16 13.27 10.64
N GLU A 166 -9.21 12.35 10.53
CA GLU A 166 -8.74 11.50 11.63
C GLU A 166 -7.43 12.02 12.25
N THR A 167 -6.62 12.76 11.49
CA THR A 167 -5.28 13.17 11.92
C THR A 167 -5.24 14.63 12.39
N LEU A 168 -5.96 15.54 11.75
CA LEU A 168 -5.92 16.95 12.14
C LEU A 168 -6.63 17.22 13.48
N PRO A 169 -6.05 18.04 14.38
CA PRO A 169 -6.71 18.49 15.60
C PRO A 169 -8.02 19.21 15.30
N ASP A 170 -8.97 19.13 16.23
CA ASP A 170 -10.30 19.76 16.07
C ASP A 170 -10.18 21.28 15.86
N GLU A 171 -9.21 21.97 16.46
CA GLU A 171 -8.97 23.40 16.24
C GLU A 171 -8.58 23.69 14.79
N THR A 172 -7.72 22.85 14.20
CA THR A 172 -7.33 22.97 12.79
C THR A 172 -8.50 22.64 11.87
N GLN A 173 -9.31 21.62 12.20
CA GLN A 173 -10.53 21.32 11.47
C GLN A 173 -11.51 22.52 11.52
N GLN A 174 -11.68 23.18 12.66
CA GLN A 174 -12.52 24.38 12.79
C GLN A 174 -12.00 25.55 11.95
N GLN A 175 -10.68 25.74 11.88
CA GLN A 175 -10.09 26.74 11.00
C GLN A 175 -10.37 26.44 9.52
N ILE A 176 -10.13 25.19 9.09
CA ILE A 176 -10.45 24.75 7.72
C ILE A 176 -11.93 24.94 7.42
N LEU A 177 -12.82 24.67 8.37
CA LEU A 177 -14.26 24.88 8.19
C LEU A 177 -14.61 26.34 7.87
N GLN A 178 -13.92 27.30 8.49
CA GLN A 178 -14.17 28.73 8.29
C GLN A 178 -13.58 29.22 6.95
N GLU A 179 -12.40 28.73 6.58
CA GLU A 179 -11.66 29.17 5.40
C GLU A 179 -12.04 28.41 4.12
N CYS A 180 -12.25 27.10 4.22
CA CYS A 180 -12.52 26.20 3.10
C CYS A 180 -13.50 25.07 3.54
N PRO A 181 -14.78 25.39 3.83
CA PRO A 181 -15.75 24.40 4.31
C PRO A 181 -15.94 23.23 3.35
N GLY A 182 -15.76 23.45 2.04
CA GLY A 182 -15.85 22.42 1.02
C GLY A 182 -14.84 21.29 1.23
N LEU A 183 -13.59 21.61 1.59
CA LEU A 183 -12.53 20.63 1.85
C LEU A 183 -12.92 19.69 2.99
N LEU A 184 -13.22 20.28 4.16
CA LEU A 184 -13.51 19.51 5.35
C LEU A 184 -14.78 18.66 5.21
N LEU A 185 -15.87 19.23 4.71
CA LEU A 185 -17.14 18.52 4.57
C LEU A 185 -17.05 17.40 3.55
N THR A 186 -16.34 17.62 2.44
CA THR A 186 -16.13 16.58 1.42
C THR A 186 -15.24 15.46 1.96
N ALA A 187 -14.18 15.81 2.70
CA ALA A 187 -13.33 14.83 3.36
C ALA A 187 -14.12 13.97 4.36
N VAL A 188 -14.91 14.59 5.24
CA VAL A 188 -15.76 13.86 6.21
C VAL A 188 -16.74 12.93 5.52
N LEU A 189 -17.44 13.41 4.49
CA LEU A 189 -18.40 12.58 3.77
C LEU A 189 -17.73 11.42 3.02
N LEU A 190 -16.53 11.63 2.47
CA LEU A 190 -15.79 10.58 1.78
C LEU A 190 -15.30 9.51 2.76
N VAL A 191 -14.80 9.90 3.94
CA VAL A 191 -14.43 8.97 5.02
C VAL A 191 -15.66 8.23 5.53
N ALA A 192 -16.78 8.92 5.75
CA ALA A 192 -18.03 8.30 6.17
C ALA A 192 -18.51 7.25 5.15
N GLU A 193 -18.46 7.53 3.84
CA GLU A 193 -18.78 6.54 2.82
C GLU A 193 -17.84 5.33 2.85
N ALA A 194 -16.54 5.56 3.04
CA ALA A 194 -15.58 4.48 3.17
C ALA A 194 -15.92 3.58 4.37
N ARG A 195 -16.21 4.17 5.55
CA ARG A 195 -16.65 3.42 6.73
C ARG A 195 -17.96 2.68 6.52
N LEU A 196 -18.95 3.28 5.86
CA LEU A 196 -20.19 2.57 5.50
C LEU A 196 -19.92 1.36 4.61
N SER A 197 -19.01 1.49 3.64
CA SER A 197 -18.62 0.38 2.77
C SER A 197 -17.88 -0.75 3.51
N ALA A 198 -17.29 -0.45 4.68
CA ALA A 198 -16.68 -1.42 5.59
C ALA A 198 -17.66 -1.97 6.65
N GLY A 199 -18.90 -1.47 6.72
CA GLY A 199 -19.86 -1.84 7.76
C GLY A 199 -19.69 -1.08 9.08
N GLY A 200 -18.80 -0.09 9.13
CA GLY A 200 -18.57 0.84 10.23
C GLY A 200 -19.68 1.88 10.35
N CYS A 201 -20.91 1.43 10.56
CA CYS A 201 -22.10 2.28 10.54
C CYS A 201 -22.07 3.35 11.62
N LEU A 202 -21.75 3.00 12.87
CA LEU A 202 -21.72 3.95 13.98
C LEU A 202 -20.67 5.06 13.77
N GLU A 203 -19.48 4.69 13.30
CA GLU A 203 -18.42 5.65 12.98
C GLU A 203 -18.86 6.62 11.87
N ALA A 204 -19.45 6.09 10.81
CA ALA A 204 -19.97 6.92 9.72
C ALA A 204 -21.12 7.83 10.20
N GLU A 205 -22.03 7.34 11.03
CA GLU A 205 -23.11 8.18 11.59
C GLU A 205 -22.53 9.30 12.47
N ASN A 206 -21.53 9.02 13.31
CA ASN A 206 -20.86 10.03 14.14
C ASN A 206 -20.16 11.10 13.27
N LEU A 207 -19.48 10.69 12.21
CA LEU A 207 -18.83 11.59 11.25
C LEU A 207 -19.86 12.50 10.56
N VAL A 208 -20.96 11.92 10.09
CA VAL A 208 -22.00 12.70 9.41
C VAL A 208 -22.76 13.61 10.38
N GLN A 209 -22.95 13.21 11.64
CA GLN A 209 -23.46 14.10 12.69
C GLN A 209 -22.50 15.25 12.98
N LYS A 210 -21.18 14.99 13.03
CA LYS A 210 -20.14 16.02 13.19
C LYS A 210 -20.22 17.03 12.05
N ALA A 211 -20.28 16.56 10.81
CA ALA A 211 -20.50 17.43 9.64
C ALA A 211 -21.81 18.21 9.73
N TRP A 212 -22.91 17.57 10.11
CA TRP A 212 -24.21 18.23 10.21
C TRP A 212 -24.19 19.39 11.21
N ARG A 213 -23.61 19.18 12.41
CA ARG A 213 -23.46 20.21 13.44
C ARG A 213 -22.68 21.44 12.96
N TRP A 214 -21.73 21.26 12.04
CA TRP A 214 -20.99 22.37 11.43
C TRP A 214 -21.82 23.14 10.40
N THR A 215 -22.71 22.45 9.70
CA THR A 215 -23.54 23.05 8.65
C THR A 215 -24.82 23.71 9.20
N ALA A 216 -25.38 23.20 10.29
CA ALA A 216 -26.59 23.73 10.91
C ALA A 216 -26.22 24.85 11.91
N GLN A 217 -26.81 26.04 11.75
CA GLN A 217 -26.58 27.20 12.63
C GLN A 217 -27.21 27.02 14.04
N GLN A 218 -26.71 26.05 14.82
CA GLN A 218 -27.21 25.54 16.11
C GLN A 218 -28.42 24.59 16.01
N PRO A 219 -28.20 23.27 15.74
CA PRO A 219 -29.19 22.27 16.05
C PRO A 219 -29.29 22.10 17.58
N SER A 220 -30.51 22.05 18.14
CA SER A 220 -30.69 21.70 19.56
C SER A 220 -30.25 20.24 19.80
N GLU A 221 -29.71 19.90 20.98
CA GLU A 221 -29.28 18.52 21.29
C GLU A 221 -30.41 17.49 21.06
N ALA A 222 -31.66 17.87 21.35
CA ALA A 222 -32.85 17.05 21.11
C ALA A 222 -33.12 16.73 19.63
N SER A 223 -32.63 17.56 18.69
CA SER A 223 -32.77 17.31 17.24
C SER A 223 -31.76 16.28 16.74
N VAL A 224 -30.61 16.12 17.42
CA VAL A 224 -29.52 15.20 17.06
C VAL A 224 -29.83 13.75 17.43
N GLU A 225 -30.62 13.54 18.48
CA GLU A 225 -31.05 12.20 18.92
C GLU A 225 -32.27 11.66 18.13
N SER A 226 -32.88 12.48 17.27
CA SER A 226 -34.11 12.13 16.55
C SER A 226 -33.83 11.38 15.23
N SER A 227 -34.62 10.36 14.88
CA SER A 227 -34.45 9.62 13.59
C SER A 227 -34.57 10.48 12.32
N THR A 228 -35.03 11.73 12.44
CA THR A 228 -35.24 12.70 11.36
C THR A 228 -34.03 13.60 11.10
N TRP A 229 -32.95 13.50 11.88
CA TRP A 229 -31.77 14.37 11.70
C TRP A 229 -31.10 14.25 10.32
N TRP A 230 -31.27 13.11 9.65
CA TRP A 230 -30.78 12.89 8.27
C TRP A 230 -31.51 13.72 7.21
N GLU A 231 -32.80 14.00 7.41
CA GLU A 231 -33.56 14.90 6.55
C GLU A 231 -33.08 16.34 6.75
N GLY A 232 -32.78 16.69 8.02
CA GLY A 232 -32.10 17.93 8.39
C GLY A 232 -30.73 18.05 7.72
N PHE A 233 -29.90 17.01 7.79
CA PHE A 233 -28.58 16.97 7.17
C PHE A 233 -28.64 17.14 5.65
N SER A 234 -29.55 16.42 4.99
CA SER A 234 -29.75 16.53 3.53
C SER A 234 -30.14 17.96 3.13
N SER A 235 -30.99 18.61 3.93
CA SER A 235 -31.40 20.00 3.72
C SER A 235 -30.23 20.99 3.95
N SER A 236 -29.45 20.80 5.02
CA SER A 236 -28.26 21.61 5.32
C SER A 236 -27.16 21.44 4.28
N LEU A 237 -26.96 20.24 3.73
CA LEU A 237 -26.00 20.00 2.65
C LEU A 237 -26.33 20.79 1.39
N ASN A 238 -27.60 20.91 1.02
CA ASN A 238 -28.02 21.72 -0.13
C ASN A 238 -27.73 23.22 0.10
N GLU A 239 -27.84 23.69 1.35
CA GLU A 239 -27.47 25.06 1.69
C GLU A 239 -25.96 25.27 1.60
N VAL A 240 -25.16 24.35 2.13
CA VAL A 240 -23.70 24.47 2.07
C VAL A 240 -23.14 24.26 0.66
N SER A 241 -23.76 23.39 -0.14
CA SER A 241 -23.42 23.22 -1.56
C SER A 241 -23.58 24.52 -2.35
N ARG A 242 -24.53 25.38 -1.96
CA ARG A 242 -24.66 26.74 -2.53
C ARG A 242 -23.56 27.70 -2.08
N ARG A 243 -23.01 27.52 -0.88
CA ARG A 243 -21.91 28.35 -0.32
C ARG A 243 -20.52 27.88 -0.78
N ALA A 244 -20.38 26.59 -1.12
CA ALA A 244 -19.15 25.97 -1.62
C ALA A 244 -19.42 25.20 -2.93
N PRO A 245 -19.73 25.90 -4.03
CA PRO A 245 -19.98 25.26 -5.32
C PRO A 245 -18.74 24.52 -5.82
N GLY A 246 -18.95 23.44 -6.58
CA GLY A 246 -17.86 22.68 -7.23
C GLY A 246 -17.19 21.59 -6.38
N TRP A 247 -17.61 21.38 -5.13
CA TRP A 247 -17.04 20.34 -4.25
C TRP A 247 -17.75 18.98 -4.33
N GLY A 248 -18.78 18.86 -5.18
CA GLY A 248 -19.50 17.60 -5.38
C GLY A 248 -20.29 17.11 -4.14
N LEU A 249 -20.51 17.97 -3.14
CA LEU A 249 -21.15 17.63 -1.86
C LEU A 249 -22.52 16.96 -2.01
N GLU A 250 -23.37 17.41 -2.94
CA GLU A 250 -24.68 16.80 -3.18
C GLU A 250 -24.57 15.37 -3.75
N ALA A 251 -23.62 15.15 -4.66
CA ALA A 251 -23.40 13.82 -5.23
C ALA A 251 -22.88 12.87 -4.14
N LEU A 252 -21.89 13.32 -3.36
CA LEU A 252 -21.30 12.57 -2.28
C LEU A 252 -22.31 12.27 -1.15
N GLY A 253 -23.10 13.27 -0.75
CA GLY A 253 -24.17 13.09 0.24
C GLY A 253 -25.21 12.06 -0.20
N ARG A 254 -25.59 12.02 -1.48
CA ARG A 254 -26.46 10.97 -2.02
C ARG A 254 -25.82 9.58 -1.93
N ARG A 255 -24.52 9.44 -2.21
CA ARG A 255 -23.82 8.15 -2.06
C ARG A 255 -23.77 7.69 -0.61
N VAL A 256 -23.50 8.60 0.32
CA VAL A 256 -23.53 8.30 1.77
C VAL A 256 -24.93 7.81 2.20
N LEU A 257 -26.00 8.47 1.76
CA LEU A 257 -27.36 8.03 2.04
C LEU A 257 -27.68 6.65 1.45
N GLN A 258 -27.22 6.38 0.22
CA GLN A 258 -27.36 5.07 -0.43
C GLN A 258 -26.58 3.98 0.32
N ALA A 259 -25.33 4.25 0.68
CA ALA A 259 -24.48 3.32 1.42
C ALA A 259 -25.05 3.04 2.82
N ARG A 260 -25.63 4.05 3.47
CA ARG A 260 -26.31 3.89 4.76
C ARG A 260 -27.49 2.94 4.71
N ALA A 261 -28.18 2.80 3.57
CA ALA A 261 -29.27 1.83 3.45
C ALA A 261 -28.80 0.37 3.66
N LEU A 262 -27.49 0.12 3.56
CA LEU A 262 -26.88 -1.18 3.83
C LEU A 262 -26.58 -1.41 5.32
N CYS A 263 -26.70 -0.38 6.16
CA CYS A 263 -26.41 -0.50 7.58
C CYS A 263 -27.49 -1.28 8.33
N PRO A 264 -27.11 -2.32 9.10
CA PRO A 264 -28.04 -3.00 9.96
C PRO A 264 -28.52 -2.04 11.07
N ARG A 265 -29.83 -2.10 11.41
CA ARG A 265 -30.43 -1.29 12.48
C ARG A 265 -29.91 -1.62 13.88
N SER A 266 -29.17 -2.70 14.02
CA SER A 266 -28.57 -3.17 15.26
C SER A 266 -27.09 -3.44 15.03
N ALA A 267 -26.23 -2.97 15.94
CA ALA A 267 -24.81 -3.29 15.91
C ALA A 267 -24.61 -4.82 15.84
N PRO A 268 -23.68 -5.31 14.99
CA PRO A 268 -23.32 -6.72 15.02
C PRO A 268 -22.80 -7.06 16.42
N ARG A 269 -23.50 -7.97 17.12
CA ARG A 269 -22.98 -8.51 18.38
C ARG A 269 -21.79 -9.40 18.03
N ARG A 270 -20.65 -9.20 18.68
CA ARG A 270 -19.59 -10.21 18.72
C ARG A 270 -20.20 -11.47 19.35
N VAL A 271 -20.34 -12.53 18.57
CA VAL A 271 -20.88 -13.81 19.04
C VAL A 271 -19.78 -14.84 18.89
N LEU A 272 -19.36 -15.42 20.01
CA LEU A 272 -18.51 -16.62 19.99
C LEU A 272 -19.19 -17.71 19.16
N LEU A 273 -18.49 -18.24 18.16
CA LEU A 273 -19.03 -19.32 17.35
C LEU A 273 -19.32 -20.54 18.23
N GLN A 274 -20.60 -20.88 18.40
CA GLN A 274 -20.98 -22.13 19.07
C GLN A 274 -20.97 -23.33 18.11
N ARG A 275 -21.04 -23.09 16.80
CA ARG A 275 -21.00 -24.10 15.74
C ARG A 275 -20.08 -23.63 14.62
N CYS A 276 -18.99 -24.36 14.38
CA CYS A 276 -17.96 -23.92 13.42
C CYS A 276 -18.43 -23.97 11.96
N GLU A 277 -19.46 -24.77 11.67
CA GLU A 277 -20.07 -24.89 10.34
C GLU A 277 -20.84 -23.64 9.91
N THR A 278 -21.24 -22.78 10.85
CA THR A 278 -21.95 -21.53 10.55
C THR A 278 -21.01 -20.35 10.32
N ALA A 279 -19.69 -20.56 10.43
CA ALA A 279 -18.70 -19.51 10.23
C ALA A 279 -18.75 -19.01 8.77
N LYS A 280 -18.81 -17.68 8.60
CA LYS A 280 -18.69 -17.05 7.28
C LYS A 280 -17.25 -16.86 6.85
N LEU A 281 -16.31 -16.91 7.80
CA LEU A 281 -14.90 -16.65 7.58
C LEU A 281 -14.02 -17.75 8.18
N ASP A 282 -13.10 -18.24 7.36
CA ASP A 282 -11.91 -18.95 7.79
C ASP A 282 -10.75 -17.96 7.94
N VAL A 283 -10.00 -18.06 9.04
CA VAL A 283 -8.73 -17.35 9.22
C VAL A 283 -7.62 -18.39 9.31
N VAL A 284 -6.73 -18.37 8.33
CA VAL A 284 -5.62 -19.32 8.18
C VAL A 284 -4.33 -18.60 8.52
N VAL A 285 -3.67 -19.03 9.59
CA VAL A 285 -2.45 -18.40 10.10
C VAL A 285 -1.29 -19.39 10.07
N ALA A 286 -0.23 -19.02 9.37
CA ALA A 286 1.04 -19.75 9.40
C ALA A 286 2.01 -19.06 10.38
N PHE A 287 2.38 -19.75 11.46
CA PHE A 287 3.18 -19.18 12.55
C PHE A 287 4.26 -20.16 13.04
N CYS A 288 5.15 -19.71 13.90
CA CYS A 288 6.15 -20.52 14.59
C CYS A 288 6.30 -20.08 16.07
N LYS A 289 6.77 -18.85 16.31
CA LYS A 289 7.01 -18.27 17.66
C LYS A 289 6.37 -16.90 17.87
N GLU A 290 5.77 -16.37 16.82
CA GLU A 290 5.05 -15.09 16.76
C GLU A 290 3.91 -15.05 17.80
N ASP A 291 3.62 -13.86 18.35
CA ASP A 291 2.48 -13.66 19.26
C ASP A 291 1.16 -13.63 18.49
N LEU A 292 0.20 -14.46 18.90
CA LEU A 292 -1.08 -14.61 18.22
C LEU A 292 -2.26 -14.07 19.05
N SER A 293 -2.01 -13.27 20.09
CA SER A 293 -3.06 -12.73 20.96
C SER A 293 -4.10 -11.90 20.20
N TRP A 294 -3.70 -11.28 19.09
CA TRP A 294 -4.57 -10.52 18.19
C TRP A 294 -5.69 -11.35 17.54
N LEU A 295 -5.57 -12.68 17.51
CA LEU A 295 -6.62 -13.57 17.01
C LEU A 295 -7.81 -13.69 17.98
N ALA A 296 -7.65 -13.30 19.25
CA ALA A 296 -8.75 -13.29 20.21
C ALA A 296 -9.89 -12.35 19.78
N ASP A 297 -9.57 -11.30 19.02
CA ASP A 297 -10.56 -10.40 18.43
C ASP A 297 -11.38 -11.02 17.29
N LEU A 298 -10.96 -12.20 16.79
CA LEU A 298 -11.57 -12.94 15.67
C LEU A 298 -12.30 -14.21 16.13
N ALA A 299 -12.81 -14.21 17.37
CA ALA A 299 -13.46 -15.37 17.97
C ALA A 299 -14.80 -15.78 17.31
N ASP A 300 -15.30 -14.96 16.38
CA ASP A 300 -16.45 -15.21 15.51
C ASP A 300 -16.07 -15.84 14.14
N ALA A 301 -14.78 -16.10 13.91
CA ALA A 301 -14.26 -16.82 12.75
C ALA A 301 -13.77 -18.24 13.10
N ARG A 302 -13.69 -19.12 12.09
CA ARG A 302 -13.07 -20.44 12.25
C ARG A 302 -11.56 -20.31 12.03
N LEU A 303 -10.78 -20.62 13.06
CA LEU A 303 -9.34 -20.40 13.07
C LEU A 303 -8.59 -21.69 12.70
N TRP A 304 -7.67 -21.58 11.76
CA TRP A 304 -6.76 -22.65 11.32
C TRP A 304 -5.33 -22.21 11.56
N LEU A 305 -4.70 -22.74 12.61
CA LEU A 305 -3.37 -22.38 13.06
C LEU A 305 -2.38 -23.45 12.59
N TYR A 306 -1.52 -23.09 11.64
CA TYR A 306 -0.48 -23.96 11.12
C TYR A 306 0.88 -23.58 11.71
N ALA A 307 1.35 -24.40 12.64
CA ALA A 307 2.64 -24.22 13.29
C ALA A 307 3.77 -24.78 12.39
N LYS A 308 4.60 -23.90 11.84
CA LYS A 308 5.79 -24.23 11.04
C LYS A 308 6.91 -24.86 11.87
N CYS A 309 6.85 -24.73 13.20
CA CYS A 309 7.79 -25.32 14.14
C CYS A 309 7.03 -25.94 15.33
N ALA A 310 7.74 -26.58 16.27
CA ALA A 310 7.11 -27.13 17.46
C ALA A 310 6.39 -26.02 18.25
N PRO A 311 5.05 -26.06 18.38
CA PRO A 311 4.30 -24.98 19.00
C PRO A 311 4.48 -24.98 20.52
N ASP A 312 4.59 -23.79 21.13
CA ASP A 312 4.45 -23.63 22.58
C ASP A 312 2.95 -23.61 22.94
N THR A 313 2.41 -24.79 23.23
CA THR A 313 0.99 -24.94 23.57
C THR A 313 0.61 -24.18 24.84
N ALA A 314 1.54 -24.03 25.80
CA ALA A 314 1.29 -23.28 27.03
C ALA A 314 1.21 -21.77 26.76
N ALA A 315 1.97 -21.24 25.80
CA ALA A 315 1.82 -19.86 25.33
C ALA A 315 0.48 -19.66 24.63
N LEU A 316 0.09 -20.55 23.71
CA LEU A 316 -1.19 -20.48 22.99
C LEU A 316 -2.40 -20.58 23.94
N GLU A 317 -2.30 -21.39 25.00
CA GLU A 317 -3.32 -21.47 26.05
C GLU A 317 -3.42 -20.16 26.85
N ARG A 318 -2.28 -19.57 27.24
CA ARG A 318 -2.25 -18.25 27.91
C ARG A 318 -2.81 -17.13 27.05
N GLN A 319 -2.64 -17.21 25.73
CA GLN A 319 -3.26 -16.28 24.76
C GLN A 319 -4.76 -16.57 24.53
N GLY A 320 -5.32 -17.60 25.17
CA GLY A 320 -6.74 -17.94 25.08
C GLY A 320 -7.17 -18.63 23.78
N LEU A 321 -6.23 -19.01 22.90
CA LEU A 321 -6.54 -19.52 21.57
C LEU A 321 -6.98 -20.99 21.58
N LEU A 322 -6.39 -21.81 22.44
CA LEU A 322 -6.74 -23.23 22.56
C LEU A 322 -8.12 -23.45 23.23
N GLY A 323 -8.66 -22.44 23.89
CA GLY A 323 -10.01 -22.46 24.47
C GLY A 323 -11.12 -22.09 23.48
N LEU A 324 -10.78 -21.64 22.27
CA LEU A 324 -11.75 -21.23 21.28
C LEU A 324 -12.42 -22.47 20.63
N PRO A 325 -13.75 -22.53 20.57
CA PRO A 325 -14.47 -23.72 20.10
C PRO A 325 -14.20 -24.07 18.63
N CYS A 326 -13.76 -23.09 17.84
CA CYS A 326 -13.54 -23.22 16.40
C CYS A 326 -12.09 -22.97 15.98
N ALA A 327 -11.14 -23.22 16.88
CA ALA A 327 -9.71 -23.19 16.57
C ALA A 327 -9.16 -24.60 16.34
N THR A 328 -8.42 -24.79 15.25
CA THR A 328 -7.67 -26.02 14.97
C THR A 328 -6.19 -25.71 14.88
N LEU A 329 -5.37 -26.41 15.67
CA LEU A 329 -3.91 -26.33 15.62
C LEU A 329 -3.33 -27.56 14.90
N GLU A 330 -2.46 -27.32 13.92
CA GLU A 330 -1.79 -28.36 13.14
C GLU A 330 -0.31 -28.01 12.97
N GLN A 331 0.59 -28.94 13.28
CA GLN A 331 2.02 -28.75 13.08
C GLN A 331 2.44 -29.24 11.69
N LEU A 332 3.23 -28.43 10.99
CA LEU A 332 3.82 -28.70 9.68
C LEU A 332 5.35 -28.65 9.77
N PRO A 333 6.07 -29.25 8.79
CA PRO A 333 7.51 -29.05 8.68
C PRO A 333 7.83 -27.58 8.40
N ASN A 334 8.98 -27.10 8.90
CA ASN A 334 9.46 -25.74 8.65
C ASN A 334 10.05 -25.62 7.24
N LEU A 335 9.19 -25.65 6.22
CA LEU A 335 9.57 -25.68 4.81
C LEU A 335 8.65 -24.75 4.01
N ALA A 336 9.25 -23.97 3.11
CA ALA A 336 8.54 -23.04 2.23
C ALA A 336 7.57 -22.08 2.96
N MET A 337 7.96 -21.68 4.17
CA MET A 337 7.33 -20.64 4.98
C MET A 337 5.79 -20.76 5.09
N GLU A 338 5.05 -19.66 4.90
CA GLU A 338 3.60 -19.62 4.94
C GLU A 338 2.96 -20.30 3.72
N SER A 339 3.66 -20.35 2.58
CA SER A 339 3.10 -20.90 1.35
C SER A 339 2.74 -22.38 1.49
N LEU A 340 3.56 -23.17 2.19
CA LEU A 340 3.25 -24.57 2.46
C LEU A 340 1.98 -24.72 3.31
N ALA A 341 1.84 -23.92 4.35
CA ALA A 341 0.64 -23.95 5.20
C ALA A 341 -0.63 -23.65 4.40
N TYR A 342 -0.57 -22.68 3.49
CA TYR A 342 -1.72 -22.31 2.65
C TYR A 342 -2.06 -23.40 1.65
N ALA A 343 -1.07 -24.00 0.99
CA ALA A 343 -1.28 -25.13 0.08
C ALA A 343 -1.88 -26.34 0.80
N VAL A 344 -1.34 -26.69 1.96
CA VAL A 344 -1.85 -27.78 2.80
C VAL A 344 -3.29 -27.50 3.25
N HIS A 345 -3.62 -26.27 3.63
CA HIS A 345 -4.98 -25.88 3.97
C HIS A 345 -5.93 -26.09 2.79
N LEU A 346 -5.57 -25.56 1.61
CA LEU A 346 -6.36 -25.69 0.40
C LEU A 346 -6.57 -27.16 0.01
N GLU A 347 -5.55 -28.01 0.14
CA GLU A 347 -5.63 -29.43 -0.18
C GLU A 347 -6.49 -30.23 0.82
N ARG A 348 -6.21 -30.08 2.12
CA ARG A 348 -6.81 -30.91 3.18
C ARG A 348 -8.23 -30.48 3.52
N ARG A 349 -8.57 -29.21 3.34
CA ARG A 349 -9.89 -28.64 3.63
C ARG A 349 -10.74 -28.41 2.38
N TYR A 350 -10.34 -29.01 1.26
CA TYR A 350 -11.04 -28.89 -0.01
C TYR A 350 -12.54 -29.21 0.10
N GLY A 351 -13.38 -28.27 -0.34
CA GLY A 351 -14.84 -28.40 -0.27
C GLY A 351 -15.47 -28.04 1.07
N MET A 352 -14.68 -27.68 2.09
CA MET A 352 -15.15 -27.37 3.44
C MET A 352 -14.84 -25.94 3.89
N TYR A 353 -14.47 -25.05 2.98
CA TYR A 353 -14.17 -23.65 3.29
C TYR A 353 -15.43 -22.90 3.73
N ALA A 354 -15.26 -21.91 4.60
CA ALA A 354 -16.27 -20.90 4.88
C ALA A 354 -16.55 -20.05 3.62
N GLN A 355 -17.46 -19.07 3.69
CA GLN A 355 -17.75 -18.20 2.55
C GLN A 355 -16.51 -17.45 2.05
N PHE A 356 -15.67 -17.01 3.00
CA PHE A 356 -14.39 -16.37 2.74
C PHE A 356 -13.27 -17.06 3.53
N THR A 357 -12.07 -17.02 3.00
CA THR A 357 -10.84 -17.47 3.68
C THR A 357 -9.82 -16.35 3.64
N MET A 358 -9.31 -15.99 4.81
CA MET A 358 -8.28 -14.98 5.01
C MET A 358 -6.97 -15.68 5.37
N PHE A 359 -5.96 -15.53 4.53
CA PHE A 359 -4.63 -16.10 4.72
C PHE A 359 -3.70 -15.01 5.28
N LEU A 360 -3.09 -15.29 6.44
CA LEU A 360 -2.24 -14.37 7.19
C LEU A 360 -0.96 -15.08 7.67
N GLN A 361 0.10 -14.31 7.86
CA GLN A 361 1.29 -14.79 8.56
C GLN A 361 1.14 -14.55 10.09
N GLY A 362 2.05 -15.08 10.90
CA GLY A 362 1.99 -14.94 12.36
C GLY A 362 2.00 -13.48 12.86
N GLU A 363 2.78 -12.63 12.19
CA GLU A 363 2.87 -11.17 12.42
C GLU A 363 2.36 -10.41 11.18
N PRO A 364 1.03 -10.33 10.97
CA PRO A 364 0.49 -9.81 9.73
C PRO A 364 0.67 -8.30 9.58
N PHE A 365 0.72 -7.58 10.70
CA PHE A 365 0.58 -6.12 10.73
C PHE A 365 1.86 -5.35 10.40
N GLU A 366 3.00 -6.03 10.26
CA GLU A 366 4.21 -5.42 9.69
C GLU A 366 4.06 -5.11 8.18
N HIS A 367 3.10 -5.75 7.50
CA HIS A 367 2.91 -5.64 6.05
C HIS A 367 1.47 -5.32 5.63
N ALA A 368 0.47 -5.78 6.38
CA ALA A 368 -0.94 -5.51 6.15
C ALA A 368 -1.46 -4.47 7.17
N PRO A 369 -2.18 -3.42 6.75
CA PRO A 369 -2.72 -2.45 7.69
C PRO A 369 -3.75 -3.11 8.61
N ARG A 370 -3.63 -2.87 9.92
CA ARG A 370 -4.58 -3.40 10.91
C ARG A 370 -6.00 -2.92 10.65
N ALA A 371 -6.14 -1.64 10.30
CA ALA A 371 -7.41 -1.03 9.92
C ALA A 371 -8.07 -1.76 8.74
N LEU A 372 -7.32 -2.10 7.69
CA LEU A 372 -7.88 -2.80 6.53
C LEU A 372 -8.36 -4.20 6.89
N VAL A 373 -7.60 -4.95 7.70
CA VAL A 373 -8.03 -6.26 8.18
C VAL A 373 -9.33 -6.13 8.98
N GLY A 374 -9.41 -5.15 9.89
CA GLY A 374 -10.62 -4.82 10.66
C GLY A 374 -11.82 -4.43 9.79
N ASP A 375 -11.61 -3.62 8.75
CA ASP A 375 -12.66 -3.21 7.81
C ASP A 375 -13.19 -4.39 6.99
N VAL A 376 -12.31 -5.29 6.52
CA VAL A 376 -12.74 -6.52 5.84
C VAL A 376 -13.57 -7.40 6.76
N LEU A 377 -13.12 -7.59 8.01
CA LEU A 377 -13.86 -8.38 9.00
C LEU A 377 -15.25 -7.78 9.25
N SER A 378 -15.33 -6.48 9.50
CA SER A 378 -16.60 -5.77 9.70
C SER A 378 -17.53 -5.93 8.50
N ALA A 379 -17.01 -5.82 7.28
CA ALA A 379 -17.79 -5.95 6.06
C ALA A 379 -18.32 -7.39 5.85
N VAL A 380 -17.51 -8.41 6.19
CA VAL A 380 -17.92 -9.83 6.12
C VAL A 380 -19.02 -10.11 7.14
N HIS A 381 -18.89 -9.62 8.37
CA HIS A 381 -19.88 -9.78 9.43
C HIS A 381 -21.21 -9.13 9.08
N ALA A 382 -21.16 -7.90 8.56
CA ALA A 382 -22.32 -7.18 8.04
C ALA A 382 -22.94 -7.85 6.80
N GLY A 383 -22.25 -8.81 6.16
CA GLY A 383 -22.73 -9.49 4.96
C GLY A 383 -22.71 -8.62 3.70
N ILE A 384 -21.95 -7.52 3.72
CA ILE A 384 -21.84 -6.56 2.62
C ILE A 384 -20.53 -6.74 1.83
N TYR A 385 -19.57 -7.50 2.35
CA TYR A 385 -18.32 -7.81 1.63
C TYR A 385 -18.58 -8.71 0.42
N LYS A 386 -18.22 -8.23 -0.77
CA LYS A 386 -18.47 -8.91 -2.06
C LYS A 386 -17.20 -9.18 -2.88
N VAL A 387 -16.04 -8.72 -2.40
CA VAL A 387 -14.78 -8.78 -3.14
C VAL A 387 -14.31 -10.25 -3.25
N PRO A 388 -14.16 -10.81 -4.47
CA PRO A 388 -13.76 -12.20 -4.64
C PRO A 388 -12.33 -12.50 -4.20
N PHE A 389 -11.42 -11.54 -4.39
CA PHE A 389 -10.03 -11.62 -4.00
C PHE A 389 -9.53 -10.22 -3.62
N LEU A 390 -8.90 -10.10 -2.46
CA LEU A 390 -8.27 -8.86 -2.00
C LEU A 390 -6.91 -9.18 -1.40
N HIS A 391 -5.85 -8.63 -1.98
CA HIS A 391 -4.54 -8.62 -1.35
C HIS A 391 -4.53 -7.62 -0.19
N LEU A 392 -3.99 -7.99 0.96
CA LEU A 392 -4.04 -7.18 2.19
C LEU A 392 -2.81 -6.29 2.37
N ASN A 393 -1.65 -6.69 1.84
CA ASN A 393 -0.41 -5.93 2.02
C ASN A 393 -0.36 -4.62 1.24
N LEU A 394 0.57 -3.75 1.65
CA LEU A 394 0.75 -2.40 1.08
C LEU A 394 1.84 -2.34 0.00
N ARG A 395 3.01 -2.90 0.30
CA ARG A 395 4.17 -2.82 -0.58
C ARG A 395 3.91 -3.62 -1.84
N ARG A 396 4.26 -3.05 -2.99
CA ARG A 396 4.10 -3.69 -4.30
C ARG A 396 5.44 -4.00 -4.93
N PHE A 397 5.51 -5.13 -5.62
CA PHE A 397 6.64 -5.42 -6.49
C PHE A 397 6.50 -4.68 -7.81
N LEU A 398 7.64 -4.32 -8.39
CA LEU A 398 7.69 -3.99 -9.81
C LEU A 398 7.25 -5.24 -10.59
N ALA A 399 6.34 -5.06 -11.56
CA ALA A 399 5.93 -6.16 -12.41
C ALA A 399 7.14 -6.67 -13.20
N GLY A 400 7.36 -7.98 -13.17
CA GLY A 400 8.53 -8.58 -13.78
C GLY A 400 8.35 -10.08 -13.98
N SER A 401 9.36 -10.71 -14.56
CA SER A 401 9.34 -12.14 -14.86
C SER A 401 10.72 -12.73 -14.62
N SER A 402 10.77 -13.94 -14.11
CA SER A 402 12.00 -14.70 -13.95
C SER A 402 11.83 -16.09 -14.52
N PHE A 403 12.94 -16.73 -14.91
CA PHE A 403 12.91 -18.11 -15.40
C PHE A 403 12.25 -19.06 -14.39
N CYS A 404 12.53 -18.87 -13.09
CA CYS A 404 11.97 -19.67 -12.00
C CYS A 404 10.45 -19.52 -11.90
N LEU A 405 9.96 -18.28 -12.00
CA LEU A 405 8.54 -17.98 -11.91
C LEU A 405 7.77 -18.61 -13.08
N ARG A 406 8.36 -18.54 -14.28
CA ARG A 406 7.82 -19.17 -15.51
C ARG A 406 7.81 -20.69 -15.43
N ASP A 407 8.85 -21.32 -14.86
CA ASP A 407 8.92 -22.77 -14.66
C ASP A 407 7.83 -23.25 -13.67
N VAL A 408 7.69 -22.58 -12.52
CA VAL A 408 6.62 -22.91 -11.55
C VAL A 408 5.23 -22.71 -12.18
N TYR A 409 5.02 -21.60 -12.89
CA TYR A 409 3.77 -21.35 -13.60
C TYR A 409 3.45 -22.48 -14.58
N SER A 410 4.38 -22.83 -15.47
CA SER A 410 4.15 -23.85 -16.52
C SER A 410 3.86 -25.24 -15.96
N ARG A 411 4.35 -25.55 -14.75
CA ARG A 411 4.11 -26.83 -14.07
C ARG A 411 2.78 -26.88 -13.32
N LEU A 412 2.31 -25.73 -12.84
CA LEU A 412 1.05 -25.63 -12.11
C LEU A 412 -0.14 -25.39 -13.03
N LEU A 413 0.04 -24.47 -13.97
CA LEU A 413 -0.97 -23.89 -14.84
C LEU A 413 -0.62 -24.31 -16.26
N GLU A 414 -1.49 -25.12 -16.87
CA GLU A 414 -1.36 -25.64 -18.24
C GLU A 414 -1.80 -24.59 -19.28
N ASP A 415 -1.44 -23.33 -19.04
CA ASP A 415 -1.85 -22.15 -19.83
C ASP A 415 -0.62 -21.43 -20.42
N GLU A 416 -0.86 -20.47 -21.32
CA GLU A 416 0.20 -19.62 -21.87
C GLU A 416 0.85 -18.77 -20.76
N VAL A 417 2.18 -18.82 -20.68
CA VAL A 417 2.93 -18.13 -19.62
C VAL A 417 2.90 -16.62 -19.83
N PRO A 418 2.40 -15.83 -18.86
CA PRO A 418 2.37 -14.37 -18.93
C PRO A 418 3.75 -13.75 -19.17
N GLU A 419 3.75 -12.57 -19.80
CA GLU A 419 4.97 -11.79 -20.01
C GLU A 419 5.58 -11.33 -18.67
N ALA A 420 4.73 -10.84 -17.76
CA ALA A 420 5.12 -10.37 -16.43
C ALA A 420 4.10 -10.76 -15.36
N PHE A 421 4.58 -10.77 -14.13
CA PHE A 421 3.82 -11.00 -12.91
C PHE A 421 4.01 -9.81 -11.99
N GLY A 422 2.93 -9.31 -11.42
CA GLY A 422 2.95 -8.14 -10.55
C GLY A 422 1.93 -8.26 -9.45
N SER A 423 2.39 -8.23 -8.21
CA SER A 423 1.56 -8.35 -7.02
C SER A 423 2.07 -7.43 -5.91
N TYR A 424 1.45 -7.54 -4.75
CA TYR A 424 1.95 -7.03 -3.50
C TYR A 424 3.00 -7.98 -2.91
N CYS A 425 3.83 -7.45 -2.02
CA CYS A 425 4.82 -8.21 -1.24
C CYS A 425 4.12 -9.08 -0.20
N CYS A 426 4.70 -10.25 0.09
CA CYS A 426 4.22 -11.31 0.98
C CYS A 426 2.84 -11.89 0.62
N SER A 427 2.46 -12.97 1.31
CA SER A 427 1.34 -13.82 0.89
C SER A 427 0.07 -13.61 1.74
N GLN A 428 -0.40 -12.37 1.93
CA GLN A 428 -1.60 -12.12 2.76
C GLN A 428 -2.78 -11.60 1.95
N PHE A 429 -3.89 -12.34 1.98
CA PHE A 429 -5.05 -12.04 1.15
C PHE A 429 -6.34 -12.66 1.70
N VAL A 430 -7.47 -12.10 1.27
CA VAL A 430 -8.81 -12.65 1.50
C VAL A 430 -9.38 -13.12 0.18
N VAL A 431 -9.97 -14.31 0.17
CA VAL A 431 -10.51 -14.93 -1.03
C VAL A 431 -11.86 -15.58 -0.75
N ARG A 432 -12.79 -15.45 -1.69
CA ARG A 432 -14.11 -16.07 -1.63
C ARG A 432 -14.01 -17.54 -2.05
N SER A 433 -14.78 -18.42 -1.40
CA SER A 433 -14.64 -19.86 -1.59
C SER A 433 -14.89 -20.36 -3.01
N ASP A 434 -15.70 -19.67 -3.82
CA ASP A 434 -15.88 -20.00 -5.24
C ASP A 434 -14.56 -19.90 -6.02
N ARG A 435 -13.67 -18.97 -5.67
CA ARG A 435 -12.32 -18.87 -6.26
C ARG A 435 -11.46 -20.07 -5.86
N LEU A 436 -11.52 -20.49 -4.59
CA LEU A 436 -10.78 -21.67 -4.10
C LEU A 436 -11.24 -22.95 -4.81
N LEU A 437 -12.54 -23.09 -5.08
CA LEU A 437 -13.13 -24.28 -5.69
C LEU A 437 -12.98 -24.34 -7.22
N ARG A 438 -12.49 -23.28 -7.87
CA ARG A 438 -12.17 -23.31 -9.32
C ARG A 438 -11.04 -24.27 -9.66
N ARG A 439 -10.13 -24.51 -8.71
CA ARG A 439 -9.05 -25.48 -8.85
C ARG A 439 -9.50 -26.81 -8.28
N SER A 440 -9.04 -27.92 -8.86
CA SER A 440 -9.32 -29.25 -8.33
C SER A 440 -8.48 -29.53 -7.09
N ARG A 441 -8.92 -30.48 -6.25
CA ARG A 441 -8.07 -30.99 -5.16
C ARG A 441 -6.72 -31.49 -5.67
N ALA A 442 -6.69 -32.14 -6.83
CA ALA A 442 -5.47 -32.61 -7.48
C ALA A 442 -4.51 -31.47 -7.87
N PHE A 443 -5.04 -30.30 -8.23
CA PHE A 443 -4.21 -29.12 -8.46
C PHE A 443 -3.51 -28.70 -7.15
N TYR A 444 -4.24 -28.64 -6.04
CA TYR A 444 -3.63 -28.29 -4.74
C TYR A 444 -2.65 -29.36 -4.23
N GLN A 445 -2.87 -30.63 -4.53
CA GLN A 445 -1.88 -31.69 -4.27
C GLN A 445 -0.56 -31.46 -5.01
N ARG A 446 -0.62 -31.06 -6.29
CA ARG A 446 0.60 -30.71 -7.05
C ARG A 446 1.29 -29.47 -6.47
N LEU A 447 0.51 -28.47 -6.08
CA LEU A 447 1.01 -27.27 -5.41
C LEU A 447 1.76 -27.62 -4.12
N SER A 448 1.16 -28.44 -3.24
CA SER A 448 1.80 -28.95 -2.03
C SER A 448 3.10 -29.70 -2.36
N SER A 449 3.10 -30.58 -3.38
CA SER A 449 4.28 -31.36 -3.78
C SER A 449 5.45 -30.48 -4.25
N ILE A 450 5.17 -29.39 -4.97
CA ILE A 450 6.19 -28.38 -5.33
C ILE A 450 6.76 -27.70 -4.09
N LEU A 451 5.90 -27.26 -3.16
CA LEU A 451 6.32 -26.56 -1.94
C LEU A 451 7.07 -27.47 -0.95
N LEU A 452 6.76 -28.76 -0.97
CA LEU A 452 7.49 -29.80 -0.23
C LEU A 452 8.85 -30.16 -0.85
N GLY A 453 9.14 -29.66 -2.06
CA GLY A 453 10.39 -29.96 -2.77
C GLY A 453 10.43 -31.38 -3.36
N GLU A 454 9.30 -32.08 -3.42
CA GLU A 454 9.19 -33.41 -4.02
C GLU A 454 9.28 -33.35 -5.54
N THR A 455 8.95 -32.19 -6.12
CA THR A 455 9.10 -31.90 -7.56
C THR A 455 10.31 -31.00 -7.78
N PRO A 456 11.38 -31.47 -8.46
CA PRO A 456 12.54 -30.64 -8.77
C PRO A 456 12.16 -29.49 -9.70
N LEU A 457 12.39 -28.26 -9.25
CA LEU A 457 12.22 -27.05 -10.05
C LEU A 457 13.51 -26.73 -10.83
N ALA A 458 13.38 -25.96 -11.90
CA ALA A 458 14.52 -25.56 -12.72
C ALA A 458 15.48 -24.59 -12.00
N CYS A 459 14.98 -23.92 -10.94
CA CYS A 459 15.79 -23.07 -10.08
C CYS A 459 16.02 -23.71 -8.72
N ALA A 460 17.26 -23.64 -8.25
CA ALA A 460 17.65 -24.08 -6.91
C ALA A 460 17.91 -22.85 -6.01
N GLN A 461 17.53 -22.97 -4.75
CA GLN A 461 17.88 -21.99 -3.73
C GLN A 461 19.39 -22.02 -3.46
N ASP A 462 20.04 -20.86 -3.43
CA ASP A 462 21.40 -20.75 -2.90
C ASP A 462 21.35 -20.55 -1.38
N VAL A 463 21.58 -21.64 -0.66
CA VAL A 463 21.55 -21.70 0.80
C VAL A 463 22.61 -20.82 1.48
N LYS A 464 23.60 -20.30 0.73
CA LYS A 464 24.58 -19.36 1.26
C LYS A 464 23.99 -17.97 1.50
N TYR A 465 23.02 -17.56 0.67
CA TYR A 465 22.37 -16.26 0.80
C TYR A 465 21.22 -16.31 1.81
N ASP A 466 20.42 -17.37 1.77
CA ASP A 466 19.37 -17.61 2.75
C ASP A 466 19.30 -19.10 3.12
N PRO A 467 19.56 -19.47 4.39
CA PRO A 467 19.58 -20.87 4.81
C PRO A 467 18.18 -21.44 5.08
N ARG A 468 17.11 -20.62 5.08
CA ARG A 468 15.76 -21.09 5.41
C ARG A 468 15.25 -22.08 4.35
N PRO A 469 14.84 -23.30 4.69
CA PRO A 469 14.45 -24.30 3.70
C PRO A 469 13.26 -23.87 2.84
N GLY A 470 13.41 -23.89 1.52
CA GLY A 470 12.33 -23.63 0.57
C GLY A 470 11.86 -22.18 0.50
N ILE A 471 12.55 -21.24 1.14
CA ILE A 471 12.22 -19.81 1.13
C ILE A 471 12.16 -19.25 -0.30
N ALA A 472 13.07 -19.68 -1.18
CA ALA A 472 13.10 -19.20 -2.55
C ALA A 472 11.83 -19.60 -3.32
N VAL A 473 11.30 -20.80 -3.07
CA VAL A 473 10.05 -21.25 -3.68
C VAL A 473 8.88 -20.47 -3.12
N SER A 474 8.82 -20.28 -1.79
CA SER A 474 7.77 -19.45 -1.16
C SER A 474 7.76 -18.02 -1.71
N ALA A 475 8.93 -17.41 -1.91
CA ALA A 475 9.04 -16.06 -2.47
C ALA A 475 8.48 -15.96 -3.91
N LEU A 476 8.58 -17.03 -4.71
CA LEU A 476 7.92 -17.06 -6.02
C LEU A 476 6.40 -17.03 -5.89
N PHE A 477 5.83 -17.61 -4.82
CA PHE A 477 4.39 -17.63 -4.61
C PHE A 477 3.81 -16.28 -4.18
N GLU A 478 4.61 -15.35 -3.65
CA GLU A 478 4.18 -13.96 -3.48
C GLU A 478 3.73 -13.33 -4.82
N HIS A 479 4.30 -13.81 -5.93
CA HIS A 479 3.92 -13.41 -7.29
C HIS A 479 2.88 -14.32 -7.96
N LEU A 480 2.49 -15.43 -7.35
CA LEU A 480 1.61 -16.43 -7.97
C LEU A 480 0.31 -16.69 -7.21
N TRP A 481 0.21 -16.35 -5.93
CA TRP A 481 -0.98 -16.68 -5.14
C TRP A 481 -2.26 -16.14 -5.76
N HIS A 482 -2.27 -14.89 -6.23
CA HIS A 482 -3.42 -14.31 -6.90
C HIS A 482 -3.74 -15.04 -8.21
N VAL A 483 -2.72 -15.45 -8.98
CA VAL A 483 -2.87 -16.21 -10.23
C VAL A 483 -3.43 -17.61 -9.98
N VAL A 484 -2.91 -18.30 -8.96
CA VAL A 484 -3.41 -19.61 -8.49
C VAL A 484 -4.91 -19.51 -8.20
N LEU A 485 -5.33 -18.39 -7.62
CA LEU A 485 -6.72 -18.07 -7.24
C LEU A 485 -7.56 -17.45 -8.37
N GLY A 486 -7.00 -17.35 -9.59
CA GLY A 486 -7.71 -16.96 -10.80
C GLY A 486 -7.77 -15.46 -11.07
N GLU A 487 -6.88 -14.68 -10.47
CA GLU A 487 -6.67 -13.26 -10.79
C GLU A 487 -5.66 -13.07 -11.94
N PRO A 488 -5.65 -11.89 -12.61
CA PRO A 488 -4.69 -11.59 -13.66
C PRO A 488 -3.23 -11.64 -13.18
N ALA A 489 -2.29 -12.00 -14.06
CA ALA A 489 -0.86 -12.10 -13.73
C ALA A 489 -0.27 -10.82 -13.11
N VAL A 490 -0.79 -9.65 -13.52
CA VAL A 490 -0.48 -8.36 -12.92
C VAL A 490 -1.73 -7.79 -12.26
N LEU A 491 -1.74 -7.71 -10.93
CA LEU A 491 -2.83 -7.11 -10.18
C LEU A 491 -2.85 -5.59 -10.39
N THR A 492 -4.03 -5.03 -10.60
CA THR A 492 -4.25 -3.58 -10.50
C THR A 492 -3.96 -3.11 -9.07
N ALA A 493 -3.35 -1.93 -8.92
CA ALA A 493 -3.18 -1.31 -7.60
C ALA A 493 -4.56 -1.03 -6.98
N ARG A 494 -4.75 -1.35 -5.70
CA ARG A 494 -6.02 -1.18 -4.98
C ARG A 494 -6.58 0.23 -5.10
N ARG A 495 -5.75 1.27 -4.90
CA ARG A 495 -6.15 2.69 -5.09
C ARG A 495 -6.65 3.05 -6.48
N SER A 496 -6.39 2.19 -7.47
CA SER A 496 -6.74 2.40 -8.88
C SER A 496 -7.82 1.44 -9.36
N ASN A 497 -8.35 0.58 -8.48
CA ASN A 497 -9.32 -0.43 -8.83
C ASN A 497 -10.74 0.02 -8.43
N PRO A 498 -11.56 0.52 -9.38
CA PRO A 498 -12.89 1.03 -9.07
C PRO A 498 -13.88 -0.08 -8.66
N GLU A 499 -13.56 -1.35 -8.92
CA GLU A 499 -14.39 -2.51 -8.54
C GLU A 499 -14.29 -2.83 -7.04
N LEU A 500 -13.28 -2.29 -6.35
CA LEU A 500 -13.14 -2.47 -4.91
C LEU A 500 -14.07 -1.52 -4.14
N PRO A 501 -14.60 -1.94 -2.99
CA PRO A 501 -15.29 -1.02 -2.09
C PRO A 501 -14.33 0.07 -1.64
N LEU A 502 -14.88 1.25 -1.32
CA LEU A 502 -14.08 2.45 -1.09
C LEU A 502 -13.04 2.28 0.04
N PHE A 503 -13.39 1.57 1.13
CA PHE A 503 -12.43 1.26 2.21
C PHE A 503 -11.20 0.49 1.73
N ALA A 504 -11.34 -0.34 0.68
CA ALA A 504 -10.26 -1.16 0.15
C ALA A 504 -9.43 -0.44 -0.93
N GLN A 505 -9.82 0.77 -1.35
CA GLN A 505 -9.08 1.59 -2.31
C GLN A 505 -8.00 2.47 -1.64
N ILE A 506 -7.61 2.15 -0.41
CA ILE A 506 -6.60 2.89 0.35
C ILE A 506 -5.28 2.12 0.30
N ASP A 507 -4.22 2.82 -0.13
CA ASP A 507 -2.85 2.27 -0.20
C ASP A 507 -1.96 2.79 0.95
N VAL A 508 -2.56 3.36 2.00
CA VAL A 508 -1.85 3.98 3.12
C VAL A 508 -1.60 2.96 4.23
N SER A 509 -0.34 2.82 4.65
CA SER A 509 0.03 2.34 5.98
C SER A 509 -0.35 3.34 7.06
N GLU A 510 -0.52 2.89 8.29
CA GLU A 510 -0.42 3.74 9.48
C GLU A 510 0.83 4.65 9.49
N GLY A 511 1.85 4.42 8.63
CA GLY A 511 3.03 5.28 8.41
C GLY A 511 3.10 6.14 7.13
N GLU A 512 2.07 6.25 6.26
CA GLU A 512 1.97 7.44 5.36
C GLU A 512 1.02 8.51 5.90
N LEU A 513 0.21 8.18 6.89
CA LEU A 513 -0.19 9.13 7.93
C LEU A 513 0.88 9.02 9.02
N PRO A 514 1.12 10.03 9.87
CA PRO A 514 2.04 9.84 10.97
C PRO A 514 1.52 8.68 11.85
N ASP A 515 2.37 7.69 12.16
CA ASP A 515 2.12 6.62 13.16
C ASP A 515 1.75 7.20 14.57
N PHE A 516 1.76 8.52 14.71
CA PHE A 516 1.53 9.28 15.93
C PHE A 516 0.07 9.65 16.21
N PHE A 517 -0.89 9.29 15.33
CA PHE A 517 -2.31 9.61 15.54
C PHE A 517 -3.23 8.40 15.76
N THR A 518 -2.71 7.17 15.70
CA THR A 518 -3.53 5.95 15.88
C THR A 518 -3.40 5.29 17.25
N ASP A 519 -2.59 5.82 18.18
CA ASP A 519 -2.71 5.46 19.60
C ASP A 519 -3.89 6.18 20.25
N LYS A 520 -5.10 5.73 19.91
CA LYS A 520 -6.21 5.77 20.86
C LYS A 520 -6.16 4.44 21.61
N THR A 521 -5.67 4.53 22.84
CA THR A 521 -5.88 3.59 23.96
C THR A 521 -7.13 2.73 23.86
#